data_AF-A0A642C6J5-F1
#
_entry.id   AF-A0A642C6J5-F1
#
_cell.length_a   1.000
_cell.length_b   1.000
_cell.length_c   1.000
_cell.angle_alpha   90.00
_cell.angle_beta   90.00
_cell.angle_gamma   90.00
#
_symmetry.space_group_name_H-M   'P 1'
#
loop_
_entity.id
_entity.type
_entity.pdbx_description
1 polymer ?
#
loop_
_entity_poly.entity_id
_entity_poly.type
_entity_poly.pdbx_seq_one_letter_code
_entity_poly.pdbx_strand_id
1 'polypeptide(L)'
;DTRADLASSTRIFSIASNPLTTERNATIKFVSKENTNIYDQSEIKQQKKSSDISGVNPEKDVKLKVTGGYDTDHQPGQDISKSYDGQFGGTCYHSTWSQSAKFPVTLEYQFDQNQLTLDYILYHSRNGNGNFGAFELYIKPQGSADFVHIQDYDFKGAGGSHRILLNDPVVPAAVQFKVKSGLNDFVSCDEMEFFHAAENPLDEQLITVFTDRSCSELRPDASDETINRLPAFFNVLAKSLQSNTYPEAEKRFRIQSYQAYSVPEYWGDKLRTNYYSPLCNPTGIITNAGEEMVVLADGIPQGESISLRCCSDLGPDGEERFLKNGINKFSFSRAGNLFVIYQKLDPRGMPAVKIHFPPQYVEITEHARVGFNVWDLTVDKTDDLFREYIRKAKSVTLDGSDKCVFVLKGRKILFTALKDLLQNQDNFKQYGVVRGMERWDNLIDWEQELAAIDTYSNTGEFNSLMHVTTFTDGLYATNYYINMAAGDVSTK
;
A
#
# COMPACT_ATOMS: atom_id res chain seq x y z
N ASP A 1 32.35 -63.48 28.68
CA ASP A 1 31.38 -62.52 29.22
C ASP A 1 32.07 -61.29 29.76
N THR A 2 32.04 -60.20 29.02
CA THR A 2 32.30 -58.85 29.54
C THR A 2 31.39 -57.89 28.78
N ARG A 3 30.08 -58.07 28.95
CA ARG A 3 29.13 -57.00 28.66
C ARG A 3 29.44 -55.88 29.64
N ALA A 4 29.98 -54.77 29.13
CA ALA A 4 30.03 -53.54 29.90
C ALA A 4 28.60 -53.22 30.34
N ASP A 5 28.38 -53.11 31.65
CA ASP A 5 27.11 -52.66 32.21
C ASP A 5 26.84 -51.24 31.70
N LEU A 6 26.04 -51.15 30.63
CA LEU A 6 25.57 -49.88 30.08
C LEU A 6 24.55 -49.29 31.06
N ALA A 7 25.05 -48.53 32.03
CA ALA A 7 24.23 -47.68 32.86
C ALA A 7 23.68 -46.53 31.99
N SER A 8 22.37 -46.53 31.71
CA SER A 8 21.70 -45.41 31.06
C SER A 8 21.24 -44.40 32.12
N SER A 9 21.45 -43.11 31.84
CA SER A 9 20.91 -42.03 32.68
C SER A 9 20.36 -40.93 31.80
N THR A 10 19.13 -40.50 32.06
CA THR A 10 18.51 -39.36 31.37
C THR A 10 18.81 -38.08 32.14
N ARG A 11 19.16 -37.03 31.40
CA ARG A 11 19.30 -35.66 31.91
C ARG A 11 18.42 -34.77 31.04
N ILE A 12 17.57 -33.97 31.67
CA ILE A 12 16.68 -33.03 31.00
C ILE A 12 17.29 -31.64 31.17
N PHE A 13 17.44 -30.91 30.07
CA PHE A 13 17.91 -29.53 30.07
C PHE A 13 16.79 -28.63 29.56
N SER A 14 16.47 -27.58 30.32
CA SER A 14 15.55 -26.54 29.87
C SER A 14 16.34 -25.40 29.23
N ILE A 15 16.03 -25.10 27.97
CA ILE A 15 16.72 -24.07 27.19
C ILE A 15 15.73 -22.92 26.97
N ALA A 16 16.07 -21.72 27.45
CA ALA A 16 15.28 -20.52 27.19
C ALA A 16 15.49 -20.05 25.73
N SER A 17 14.45 -19.47 25.11
CA SER A 17 14.52 -18.88 23.78
C SER A 17 15.68 -17.89 23.67
N ASN A 18 16.37 -17.86 22.52
CA ASN A 18 17.46 -16.92 22.29
C ASN A 18 16.91 -15.49 22.18
N PRO A 19 17.27 -14.57 23.10
CA PRO A 19 16.81 -13.19 23.05
C PRO A 19 17.61 -12.34 22.05
N LEU A 20 18.70 -12.89 21.48
CA LEU A 20 19.64 -12.17 20.63
C LEU A 20 19.23 -12.25 19.15
N THR A 21 19.59 -11.21 18.39
CA THR A 21 19.40 -11.13 16.94
C THR A 21 20.44 -11.93 16.14
N THR A 22 21.37 -12.59 16.82
CA THR A 22 22.35 -13.50 16.24
C THR A 22 22.06 -14.94 16.64
N GLU A 23 22.31 -15.89 15.73
CA GLU A 23 22.36 -17.29 16.12
C GLU A 23 23.42 -17.49 17.21
N ARG A 24 23.20 -18.46 18.09
CA ARG A 24 24.23 -18.87 19.05
C ARG A 24 24.29 -20.38 19.15
N ASN A 25 25.50 -20.87 19.25
CA ASN A 25 25.80 -22.29 19.40
C ASN A 25 26.36 -22.55 20.79
N ALA A 26 25.98 -23.66 21.39
CA ALA A 26 26.56 -24.15 22.63
C ALA A 26 26.85 -25.65 22.48
N THR A 27 27.93 -26.12 23.06
CA THR A 27 28.29 -27.55 23.04
C THR A 27 28.19 -28.12 24.45
N ILE A 28 27.41 -29.19 24.63
CA ILE A 28 27.42 -30.00 25.84
C ILE A 28 28.40 -31.15 25.61
N LYS A 29 29.46 -31.22 26.42
CA LYS A 29 30.47 -32.29 26.37
C LYS A 29 30.28 -33.25 27.54
N PHE A 30 30.11 -34.54 27.25
CA PHE A 30 30.03 -35.62 28.22
C PHE A 30 31.40 -36.31 28.29
N VAL A 31 32.07 -36.27 29.45
CA VAL A 31 33.44 -36.77 29.60
C VAL A 31 33.48 -37.87 30.65
N SER A 32 34.21 -38.95 30.39
CA SER A 32 34.44 -40.00 31.39
C SER A 32 35.23 -39.46 32.58
N LYS A 33 34.79 -39.80 33.80
CA LYS A 33 35.48 -39.43 35.03
C LYS A 33 36.86 -40.08 35.17
N GLU A 34 37.04 -41.26 34.58
CA GLU A 34 38.26 -42.06 34.73
C GLU A 34 39.27 -41.81 33.61
N ASN A 35 38.81 -41.37 32.43
CA ASN A 35 39.66 -41.06 31.30
C ASN A 35 39.10 -39.89 30.49
N THR A 36 39.71 -38.71 30.62
CA THR A 36 39.25 -37.49 29.98
C THR A 36 39.35 -37.50 28.45
N ASN A 37 40.07 -38.47 27.86
CA ASN A 37 40.15 -38.66 26.42
C ASN A 37 38.93 -39.39 25.85
N ILE A 38 38.10 -40.02 26.69
CA ILE A 38 36.84 -40.64 26.29
C ILE A 38 35.72 -39.63 26.56
N TYR A 39 35.14 -39.11 25.48
CA TYR A 39 34.04 -38.15 25.55
C TYR A 39 33.07 -38.32 24.39
N ASP A 40 31.87 -37.76 24.58
CA ASP A 40 30.89 -37.52 23.54
C ASP A 40 30.43 -36.05 23.63
N GLN A 41 29.82 -35.51 22.58
CA GLN A 41 29.35 -34.13 22.58
C GLN A 41 28.07 -33.94 21.77
N SER A 42 27.26 -32.98 22.20
CA SER A 42 26.04 -32.56 21.51
C SER A 42 26.08 -31.06 21.29
N GLU A 43 25.81 -30.63 20.06
CA GLU A 43 25.70 -29.22 19.71
C GLU A 43 24.24 -28.75 19.81
N ILE A 44 24.06 -27.62 20.48
CA ILE A 44 22.80 -26.91 20.62
C ILE A 44 22.91 -25.65 19.76
N LYS A 45 22.15 -25.63 18.66
CA LYS A 45 21.97 -24.43 17.84
C LYS A 45 20.68 -23.71 18.27
N GLN A 46 20.79 -22.46 18.69
CA GLN A 46 19.63 -21.59 18.88
C GLN A 46 19.55 -20.54 17.77
N GLN A 47 18.40 -20.53 17.09
CA GLN A 47 18.09 -19.55 16.06
C GLN A 47 18.10 -18.13 16.62
N LYS A 48 18.40 -17.13 15.78
CA LYS A 48 18.22 -15.71 16.14
C LYS A 48 16.75 -15.41 16.45
N LYS A 49 16.50 -14.39 17.28
CA LYS A 49 15.15 -13.85 17.49
C LYS A 49 14.58 -13.40 16.15
N SER A 50 13.37 -13.86 15.83
CA SER A 50 12.85 -13.83 14.47
C SER A 50 12.29 -12.45 14.10
N SER A 51 12.64 -11.98 12.90
CA SER A 51 11.99 -10.88 12.17
C SER A 51 10.77 -11.36 11.38
N ASP A 52 10.22 -12.52 11.78
CA ASP A 52 9.09 -13.16 11.12
C ASP A 52 7.78 -12.46 11.46
N ILE A 53 7.02 -12.11 10.41
CA ILE A 53 5.76 -11.38 10.53
C ILE A 53 4.55 -12.30 10.79
N SER A 54 4.69 -13.62 10.74
CA SER A 54 3.61 -14.58 11.06
C SER A 54 3.05 -14.37 12.47
N GLY A 55 3.90 -13.95 13.42
CA GLY A 55 3.50 -13.63 14.80
C GLY A 55 2.84 -12.26 14.97
N VAL A 56 2.81 -11.42 13.94
CA VAL A 56 2.15 -10.11 13.97
C VAL A 56 0.69 -10.29 13.56
N ASN A 57 -0.23 -10.15 14.51
CA ASN A 57 -1.65 -10.33 14.27
C ASN A 57 -2.38 -9.06 14.73
N PRO A 58 -2.46 -8.02 13.86
CA PRO A 58 -3.27 -6.86 14.19
C PRO A 58 -4.75 -7.27 14.26
N GLU A 59 -5.49 -6.58 15.12
CA GLU A 59 -6.94 -6.73 15.19
C GLU A 59 -7.56 -6.39 13.82
N LYS A 60 -8.45 -7.27 13.36
CA LYS A 60 -9.08 -7.15 12.05
C LYS A 60 -10.38 -6.37 12.19
N ASP A 61 -10.57 -5.43 11.29
CA ASP A 61 -11.83 -4.71 11.14
C ASP A 61 -12.96 -5.72 10.83
N VAL A 62 -14.16 -5.47 11.37
CA VAL A 62 -15.29 -6.40 11.28
C VAL A 62 -16.22 -5.95 10.16
N LYS A 63 -16.34 -6.75 9.09
CA LYS A 63 -17.32 -6.52 8.01
C LYS A 63 -18.73 -6.67 8.58
N LEU A 64 -19.54 -5.63 8.48
CA LEU A 64 -20.96 -5.68 8.83
C LEU A 64 -21.69 -6.48 7.75
N LYS A 65 -22.55 -7.41 8.20
CA LYS A 65 -23.32 -8.26 7.29
C LYS A 65 -24.57 -7.53 6.81
N VAL A 66 -24.63 -7.26 5.51
CA VAL A 66 -25.87 -6.81 4.85
C VAL A 66 -26.87 -7.98 4.83
N THR A 67 -28.11 -7.74 5.25
CA THR A 67 -29.18 -8.76 5.31
C THR A 67 -30.23 -8.59 4.22
N GLY A 68 -30.30 -7.41 3.62
CA GLY A 68 -31.22 -7.10 2.53
C GLY A 68 -30.82 -5.81 1.83
N GLY A 69 -31.45 -5.56 0.69
CA GLY A 69 -31.21 -4.35 -0.07
C GLY A 69 -32.41 -3.94 -0.93
N TYR A 70 -32.44 -2.67 -1.29
CA TYR A 70 -33.43 -2.09 -2.19
C TYR A 70 -32.75 -1.15 -3.19
N ASP A 71 -33.13 -1.26 -4.46
CA ASP A 71 -32.75 -0.31 -5.51
C ASP A 71 -33.95 0.20 -6.30
N THR A 72 -33.80 1.38 -6.91
CA THR A 72 -34.85 2.01 -7.73
C THR A 72 -34.72 1.73 -9.24
N ASP A 73 -33.59 1.20 -9.68
CA ASP A 73 -33.27 0.90 -11.08
C ASP A 73 -32.22 -0.21 -11.14
N HIS A 74 -32.46 -1.23 -11.94
CA HIS A 74 -31.49 -2.26 -12.24
C HIS A 74 -31.74 -2.89 -13.60
N GLN A 75 -30.67 -3.42 -14.19
CA GLN A 75 -30.77 -4.40 -15.25
C GLN A 75 -31.29 -5.73 -14.68
N PRO A 76 -32.23 -6.43 -15.35
CA PRO A 76 -32.63 -7.79 -14.95
C PRO A 76 -31.43 -8.72 -14.71
N GLY A 77 -31.34 -9.26 -13.49
CA GLY A 77 -30.24 -10.13 -13.04
C GLY A 77 -29.03 -9.42 -12.42
N GLN A 78 -29.06 -8.08 -12.36
CA GLN A 78 -28.03 -7.20 -11.79
C GLN A 78 -28.63 -6.22 -10.76
N ASP A 79 -29.57 -6.71 -9.96
CA ASP A 79 -30.16 -5.97 -8.82
C ASP A 79 -29.14 -5.76 -7.69
N ILE A 80 -29.50 -4.96 -6.69
CA ILE A 80 -28.58 -4.56 -5.62
C ILE A 80 -27.94 -5.73 -4.87
N SER A 81 -28.55 -6.92 -4.84
CA SER A 81 -27.97 -8.11 -4.20
C SER A 81 -26.62 -8.51 -4.78
N LYS A 82 -26.33 -8.09 -6.01
CA LYS A 82 -25.06 -8.29 -6.71
C LYS A 82 -23.93 -7.35 -6.27
N SER A 83 -24.21 -6.44 -5.34
CA SER A 83 -23.20 -5.53 -4.78
C SER A 83 -22.79 -5.89 -3.36
N TYR A 84 -23.23 -7.02 -2.81
CA TYR A 84 -22.84 -7.47 -1.47
C TYR A 84 -22.81 -9.00 -1.36
N ASP A 85 -22.57 -9.68 -2.48
CA ASP A 85 -22.49 -11.15 -2.55
C ASP A 85 -21.05 -11.67 -2.34
N GLY A 86 -20.07 -10.78 -2.21
CA GLY A 86 -18.66 -11.11 -2.02
C GLY A 86 -17.95 -11.54 -3.30
N GLN A 87 -18.55 -11.37 -4.48
CA GLN A 87 -17.96 -11.76 -5.77
C GLN A 87 -17.44 -10.54 -6.55
N PHE A 88 -16.15 -10.27 -6.40
CA PHE A 88 -15.46 -9.24 -7.18
C PHE A 88 -15.25 -9.67 -8.64
N GLY A 89 -15.46 -8.75 -9.58
CA GLY A 89 -15.30 -8.98 -11.02
C GLY A 89 -16.32 -9.96 -11.63
N GLY A 90 -17.39 -10.25 -10.88
CA GLY A 90 -18.47 -11.14 -11.27
C GLY A 90 -19.65 -10.41 -11.93
N THR A 91 -20.86 -10.89 -11.62
CA THR A 91 -22.08 -10.15 -11.97
C THR A 91 -22.28 -9.07 -10.93
N CYS A 92 -22.10 -7.80 -11.31
CA CYS A 92 -22.25 -6.64 -10.44
C CYS A 92 -23.68 -6.09 -10.41
N TYR A 93 -23.96 -5.15 -9.50
CA TYR A 93 -25.11 -4.27 -9.62
C TYR A 93 -24.91 -3.32 -10.82
N HIS A 94 -25.94 -3.14 -11.63
CA HIS A 94 -25.94 -2.17 -12.72
C HIS A 94 -27.35 -1.64 -12.98
N SER A 95 -27.48 -0.33 -13.20
CA SER A 95 -28.72 0.28 -13.70
C SER A 95 -29.11 -0.29 -15.07
N THR A 96 -30.35 -0.07 -15.52
CA THR A 96 -30.82 -0.59 -16.83
C THR A 96 -29.86 -0.26 -17.98
N TRP A 97 -29.48 -1.22 -18.83
CA TRP A 97 -28.51 -0.98 -19.93
C TRP A 97 -29.09 -0.27 -21.16
N SER A 98 -30.39 -0.43 -21.41
CA SER A 98 -31.04 0.06 -22.64
C SER A 98 -31.33 1.57 -22.63
N GLN A 99 -31.04 2.27 -21.53
CA GLN A 99 -31.29 3.69 -21.35
C GLN A 99 -30.36 4.27 -20.29
N SER A 100 -30.17 5.59 -20.29
CA SER A 100 -29.52 6.28 -19.17
C SER A 100 -30.30 6.06 -17.87
N ALA A 101 -29.57 5.99 -16.75
CA ALA A 101 -30.15 5.83 -15.43
C ALA A 101 -31.09 7.00 -15.09
N LYS A 102 -32.19 6.69 -14.40
CA LYS A 102 -33.14 7.71 -13.92
C LYS A 102 -32.65 8.27 -12.60
N PHE A 103 -31.74 9.24 -12.66
CA PHE A 103 -31.19 9.88 -11.47
C PHE A 103 -32.24 10.69 -10.67
N PRO A 104 -32.17 10.70 -9.32
CA PRO A 104 -31.22 9.93 -8.52
C PRO A 104 -31.58 8.45 -8.45
N VAL A 105 -30.57 7.57 -8.59
CA VAL A 105 -30.72 6.14 -8.32
C VAL A 105 -30.47 5.92 -6.83
N THR A 106 -31.41 5.28 -6.15
CA THR A 106 -31.28 4.96 -4.73
C THR A 106 -30.80 3.53 -4.56
N LEU A 107 -29.76 3.33 -3.74
CA LEU A 107 -29.30 2.04 -3.27
C LEU A 107 -29.35 2.03 -1.75
N GLU A 108 -30.14 1.13 -1.17
CA GLU A 108 -30.29 0.97 0.28
C GLU A 108 -29.81 -0.41 0.71
N TYR A 109 -28.93 -0.45 1.71
CA TYR A 109 -28.37 -1.66 2.31
C TYR A 109 -28.91 -1.77 3.74
N GLN A 110 -29.45 -2.92 4.11
CA GLN A 110 -30.14 -3.16 5.38
C GLN A 110 -29.31 -4.07 6.29
N PHE A 111 -29.35 -3.79 7.60
CA PHE A 111 -28.57 -4.49 8.63
C PHE A 111 -29.48 -4.94 9.78
N ASP A 112 -29.98 -6.17 9.71
CA ASP A 112 -30.78 -6.73 10.81
C ASP A 112 -29.88 -7.18 11.97
N GLN A 113 -30.25 -6.81 13.20
CA GLN A 113 -29.59 -7.23 14.44
C GLN A 113 -28.12 -6.82 14.61
N ASN A 114 -27.58 -5.96 13.73
CA ASN A 114 -26.23 -5.42 13.91
C ASN A 114 -26.12 -4.67 15.25
N GLN A 115 -24.97 -4.81 15.91
CA GLN A 115 -24.64 -4.16 17.20
C GLN A 115 -23.35 -3.35 17.13
N LEU A 116 -22.66 -3.38 15.98
CA LEU A 116 -21.40 -2.68 15.78
C LEU A 116 -21.63 -1.35 15.07
N THR A 117 -20.83 -0.35 15.39
CA THR A 117 -20.85 0.91 14.66
C THR A 117 -20.33 0.72 13.24
N LEU A 118 -20.81 1.54 12.32
CA LEU A 118 -20.21 1.70 11.01
C LEU A 118 -19.18 2.81 11.08
N ASP A 119 -17.92 2.48 10.81
CA ASP A 119 -16.80 3.42 10.85
C ASP A 119 -16.37 3.84 9.45
N TYR A 120 -16.43 2.91 8.49
CA TYR A 120 -16.13 3.21 7.09
C TYR A 120 -16.84 2.29 6.11
N ILE A 121 -16.92 2.76 4.86
CA ILE A 121 -17.52 2.04 3.74
C ILE A 121 -16.49 1.92 2.62
N LEU A 122 -16.43 0.76 1.97
CA LEU A 122 -15.68 0.55 0.74
C LEU A 122 -16.64 0.38 -0.44
N TYR A 123 -16.54 1.27 -1.41
CA TYR A 123 -17.18 1.13 -2.71
C TYR A 123 -16.17 0.58 -3.71
N HIS A 124 -16.49 -0.54 -4.33
CA HIS A 124 -15.69 -1.12 -5.40
C HIS A 124 -16.41 -0.90 -6.73
N SER A 125 -15.79 -0.10 -7.60
CA SER A 125 -16.31 0.11 -8.94
C SER A 125 -16.07 -1.12 -9.81
N ARG A 126 -16.84 -1.23 -10.90
CA ARG A 126 -16.50 -2.15 -11.99
C ARG A 126 -15.55 -1.46 -12.97
N ASN A 127 -15.01 -2.24 -13.91
CA ASN A 127 -14.40 -1.68 -15.11
C ASN A 127 -15.48 -1.28 -16.13
N GLY A 128 -15.62 0.02 -16.40
CA GLY A 128 -16.53 0.57 -17.41
C GLY A 128 -17.59 1.51 -16.83
N ASN A 129 -18.72 1.64 -17.54
CA ASN A 129 -19.78 2.60 -17.23
C ASN A 129 -20.41 2.38 -15.85
N GLY A 130 -20.91 3.46 -15.27
CA GLY A 130 -21.71 3.47 -14.05
C GLY A 130 -20.95 3.72 -12.75
N ASN A 131 -19.62 3.88 -12.81
CA ASN A 131 -18.85 4.26 -11.64
C ASN A 131 -19.44 5.53 -11.01
N PHE A 132 -19.57 5.56 -9.68
CA PHE A 132 -20.29 6.64 -9.01
C PHE A 132 -19.63 8.00 -9.30
N GLY A 133 -20.46 8.98 -9.62
CA GLY A 133 -20.10 10.40 -9.64
C GLY A 133 -20.54 11.04 -8.33
N ALA A 134 -21.40 12.04 -8.42
CA ALA A 134 -21.98 12.72 -7.27
C ALA A 134 -23.05 11.86 -6.59
N PHE A 135 -23.06 11.82 -5.26
CA PHE A 135 -24.09 11.15 -4.47
C PHE A 135 -24.26 11.77 -3.08
N GLU A 136 -25.43 11.56 -2.49
CA GLU A 136 -25.69 11.85 -1.07
C GLU A 136 -25.65 10.54 -0.28
N LEU A 137 -24.96 10.55 0.86
CA LEU A 137 -24.94 9.43 1.80
C LEU A 137 -25.88 9.70 2.96
N TYR A 138 -26.74 8.73 3.27
CA TYR A 138 -27.63 8.75 4.41
C TYR A 138 -27.48 7.47 5.24
N ILE A 139 -27.63 7.58 6.55
CA ILE A 139 -27.65 6.43 7.47
C ILE A 139 -28.90 6.51 8.32
N LYS A 140 -29.62 5.39 8.45
CA LYS A 140 -30.70 5.20 9.41
C LYS A 140 -30.13 4.47 10.63
N PRO A 141 -29.96 5.14 11.79
CA PRO A 141 -29.46 4.49 12.99
C PRO A 141 -30.43 3.42 13.51
N GLN A 142 -29.91 2.42 14.23
CA GLN A 142 -30.76 1.43 14.90
C GLN A 142 -31.69 2.10 15.92
N GLY A 143 -32.97 1.74 15.89
CA GLY A 143 -34.01 2.36 16.73
C GLY A 143 -34.58 3.68 16.19
N SER A 144 -34.00 4.25 15.11
CA SER A 144 -34.57 5.40 14.40
C SER A 144 -35.54 4.96 13.30
N ALA A 145 -36.59 5.76 13.08
CA ALA A 145 -37.45 5.61 11.90
C ALA A 145 -36.89 6.36 10.67
N ASP A 146 -36.07 7.40 10.91
CA ASP A 146 -35.65 8.36 9.89
C ASP A 146 -34.18 8.16 9.49
N PHE A 147 -33.91 8.44 8.21
CA PHE A 147 -32.56 8.57 7.67
C PHE A 147 -31.96 9.94 8.03
N VAL A 148 -30.71 9.93 8.48
CA VAL A 148 -29.90 11.12 8.73
C VAL A 148 -28.97 11.32 7.54
N HIS A 149 -28.93 12.54 7.01
CA HIS A 149 -27.96 12.93 5.98
C HIS A 149 -26.56 13.01 6.60
N ILE A 150 -25.60 12.32 5.99
CA ILE A 150 -24.22 12.30 6.45
C ILE A 150 -23.43 13.36 5.72
N GLN A 151 -23.31 13.23 4.39
CA GLN A 151 -22.49 14.11 3.57
C GLN A 151 -22.77 13.89 2.07
N ASP A 152 -22.42 14.88 1.26
CA ASP A 152 -22.38 14.81 -0.20
C ASP A 152 -20.97 14.46 -0.67
N TYR A 153 -20.88 13.52 -1.59
CA TYR A 153 -19.64 13.02 -2.16
C TYR A 153 -19.67 13.13 -3.69
N ASP A 154 -18.48 13.11 -4.30
CA ASP A 154 -18.34 13.01 -5.75
C ASP A 154 -17.06 12.26 -6.12
N PHE A 155 -17.21 11.01 -6.56
CA PHE A 155 -16.10 10.17 -7.02
C PHE A 155 -15.74 10.39 -8.49
N LYS A 156 -16.41 11.32 -9.19
CA LYS A 156 -16.11 11.71 -10.59
C LYS A 156 -16.12 10.55 -11.59
N GLY A 157 -16.81 9.45 -11.29
CA GLY A 157 -16.79 8.25 -12.12
C GLY A 157 -15.43 7.53 -12.14
N ALA A 158 -14.53 7.86 -11.20
CA ALA A 158 -13.23 7.24 -11.08
C ALA A 158 -13.37 5.74 -10.79
N GLY A 159 -12.59 4.93 -11.50
CA GLY A 159 -12.57 3.48 -11.30
C GLY A 159 -11.78 3.07 -10.06
N GLY A 160 -11.97 1.82 -9.65
CA GLY A 160 -11.25 1.21 -8.51
C GLY A 160 -12.05 1.25 -7.21
N SER A 161 -11.33 1.14 -6.10
CA SER A 161 -11.90 1.10 -4.75
C SER A 161 -11.86 2.48 -4.10
N HIS A 162 -12.96 2.89 -3.48
CA HIS A 162 -13.09 4.17 -2.78
C HIS A 162 -13.49 3.92 -1.33
N ARG A 163 -12.77 4.54 -0.38
CA ARG A 163 -13.09 4.45 1.05
C ARG A 163 -13.75 5.73 1.54
N ILE A 164 -14.90 5.58 2.17
CA ILE A 164 -15.63 6.65 2.87
C ILE A 164 -15.42 6.47 4.36
N LEU A 165 -14.75 7.42 5.01
CA LEU A 165 -14.57 7.44 6.47
C LEU A 165 -15.71 8.23 7.12
N LEU A 166 -16.31 7.68 8.17
CA LEU A 166 -17.36 8.35 8.94
C LEU A 166 -16.76 9.03 10.17
N ASN A 167 -17.08 10.30 10.37
CA ASN A 167 -16.58 11.07 11.51
C ASN A 167 -17.31 10.72 12.82
N ASP A 168 -18.60 10.39 12.72
CA ASP A 168 -19.46 10.04 13.85
C ASP A 168 -20.04 8.63 13.62
N PRO A 169 -19.33 7.56 14.02
CA PRO A 169 -19.78 6.19 13.84
C PRO A 169 -21.08 5.92 14.60
N VAL A 170 -22.05 5.31 13.92
CA VAL A 170 -23.35 4.91 14.49
C VAL A 170 -23.62 3.46 14.19
N VAL A 171 -24.45 2.78 14.98
CA VAL A 171 -24.94 1.43 14.66
C VAL A 171 -26.01 1.55 13.57
N PRO A 172 -25.77 1.14 12.31
CA PRO A 172 -26.76 1.30 11.25
C PRO A 172 -27.86 0.24 11.33
N ALA A 173 -29.10 0.65 11.06
CA ALA A 173 -30.16 -0.24 10.59
C ALA A 173 -30.25 -0.26 9.05
N ALA A 174 -29.92 0.85 8.40
CA ALA A 174 -29.74 0.90 6.94
C ALA A 174 -28.75 2.00 6.53
N VAL A 175 -28.10 1.82 5.38
CA VAL A 175 -27.28 2.82 4.72
C VAL A 175 -27.85 3.05 3.33
N GLN A 176 -28.03 4.32 2.94
CA GLN A 176 -28.62 4.68 1.65
C GLN A 176 -27.70 5.62 0.88
N PHE A 177 -27.48 5.28 -0.39
CA PHE A 177 -26.83 6.11 -1.39
C PHE A 177 -27.89 6.66 -2.33
N LYS A 178 -27.98 7.98 -2.46
CA LYS A 178 -28.73 8.62 -3.55
C LYS A 178 -27.74 9.09 -4.60
N VAL A 179 -27.48 8.25 -5.58
CA VAL A 179 -26.52 8.51 -6.65
C VAL A 179 -27.15 9.49 -7.63
N LYS A 180 -26.53 10.65 -7.81
CA LYS A 180 -27.00 11.76 -8.66
C LYS A 180 -26.35 11.77 -10.05
N SER A 181 -25.17 11.17 -10.18
CA SER A 181 -24.51 10.96 -11.47
C SER A 181 -23.59 9.74 -11.42
N GLY A 182 -23.25 9.19 -12.58
CA GLY A 182 -22.25 8.14 -12.72
C GLY A 182 -21.67 8.10 -14.13
N LEU A 183 -20.56 7.39 -14.31
CA LEU A 183 -19.80 7.39 -15.57
C LEU A 183 -20.70 6.93 -16.75
N ASN A 184 -20.74 7.73 -17.81
CA ASN A 184 -21.58 7.52 -19.00
C ASN A 184 -23.09 7.46 -18.70
N ASP A 185 -23.57 8.17 -17.67
CA ASP A 185 -24.98 8.24 -17.24
C ASP A 185 -25.59 6.91 -16.79
N PHE A 186 -24.78 6.01 -16.25
CA PHE A 186 -25.21 4.76 -15.60
C PHE A 186 -24.87 4.78 -14.10
N VAL A 187 -25.33 3.77 -13.36
CA VAL A 187 -24.88 3.49 -11.98
C VAL A 187 -24.49 2.03 -11.87
N SER A 188 -23.34 1.74 -11.29
CA SER A 188 -22.84 0.39 -11.11
C SER A 188 -21.99 0.26 -9.85
N CYS A 189 -22.00 -0.94 -9.27
CA CYS A 189 -21.27 -1.28 -8.07
C CYS A 189 -20.87 -2.75 -8.14
N ASP A 190 -19.57 -3.03 -8.14
CA ASP A 190 -19.04 -4.39 -8.11
C ASP A 190 -19.26 -5.01 -6.73
N GLU A 191 -18.85 -4.31 -5.67
CA GLU A 191 -19.10 -4.68 -4.28
C GLU A 191 -19.16 -3.42 -3.41
N MET A 192 -20.02 -3.43 -2.40
CA MET A 192 -20.18 -2.41 -1.36
C MET A 192 -20.01 -3.08 -0.01
N GLU A 193 -18.96 -2.69 0.71
CA GLU A 193 -18.60 -3.28 1.99
C GLU A 193 -18.66 -2.25 3.12
N PHE A 194 -19.11 -2.70 4.29
CA PHE A 194 -19.34 -1.86 5.46
C PHE A 194 -18.55 -2.41 6.62
N PHE A 195 -17.81 -1.56 7.35
CA PHE A 195 -16.88 -2.04 8.36
C PHE A 195 -16.98 -1.28 9.68
N HIS A 196 -16.87 -2.05 10.75
CA HIS A 196 -16.48 -1.56 12.06
C HIS A 196 -14.96 -1.62 12.18
N ALA A 197 -14.33 -0.50 12.54
CA ALA A 197 -12.89 -0.43 12.70
C ALA A 197 -12.47 -1.03 14.04
N ALA A 198 -11.51 -1.95 14.02
CA ALA A 198 -10.96 -2.52 15.24
C ALA A 198 -9.79 -1.67 15.77
N GLU A 199 -9.85 -1.34 17.06
CA GLU A 199 -8.70 -0.82 17.78
C GLU A 199 -7.67 -1.94 18.00
N ASN A 200 -6.39 -1.60 17.85
CA ASN A 200 -5.32 -2.56 18.06
C ASN A 200 -4.51 -2.17 19.31
N PRO A 201 -4.69 -2.87 20.44
CA PRO A 201 -3.97 -2.56 21.69
C PRO A 201 -2.44 -2.57 21.55
N LEU A 202 -1.93 -3.30 20.55
CA LEU A 202 -0.49 -3.33 20.27
C LEU A 202 0.03 -1.97 19.80
N ASP A 203 -0.76 -1.16 19.09
CA ASP A 203 -0.33 0.18 18.66
C ASP A 203 0.00 1.08 19.86
N GLU A 204 -0.83 1.03 20.91
CA GLU A 204 -0.60 1.77 22.15
C GLU A 204 0.63 1.24 22.92
N GLN A 205 0.87 -0.07 22.90
CA GLN A 205 2.09 -0.63 23.47
C GLN A 205 3.34 -0.13 22.70
N LEU A 206 3.28 -0.05 21.38
CA LEU A 206 4.42 0.34 20.55
C LEU A 206 4.87 1.78 20.82
N ILE A 207 3.93 2.72 20.98
CA ILE A 207 4.27 4.13 21.26
C ILE A 207 4.86 4.35 22.67
N THR A 208 4.90 3.34 23.53
CA THR A 208 5.68 3.37 24.78
C THR A 208 7.19 3.16 24.55
N VAL A 209 7.58 2.65 23.38
CA VAL A 209 8.97 2.36 22.99
C VAL A 209 9.41 3.23 21.81
N PHE A 210 8.52 3.42 20.83
CA PHE A 210 8.77 4.23 19.63
C PHE A 210 8.22 5.65 19.77
N THR A 211 8.78 6.60 19.02
CA THR A 211 8.35 8.01 19.07
C THR A 211 6.96 8.25 18.48
N ASP A 212 6.56 7.41 17.54
CA ASP A 212 5.30 7.48 16.79
C ASP A 212 4.87 6.08 16.30
N ARG A 213 3.69 5.97 15.67
CA ARG A 213 3.16 4.68 15.20
C ARG A 213 3.90 4.11 13.98
N SER A 214 4.80 4.87 13.34
CA SER A 214 5.64 4.35 12.25
C SER A 214 6.74 3.42 12.77
N CYS A 215 7.01 3.43 14.08
CA CYS A 215 8.06 2.62 14.72
C CYS A 215 9.44 2.75 14.05
N SER A 216 9.76 3.93 13.54
CA SER A 216 11.00 4.21 12.80
C SER A 216 12.11 4.82 13.67
N GLU A 217 11.77 5.26 14.88
CA GLU A 217 12.69 5.85 15.85
C GLU A 217 12.28 5.45 17.27
N LEU A 218 13.27 5.18 18.11
CA LEU A 218 13.06 4.88 19.52
C LEU A 218 12.91 6.16 20.32
N ARG A 219 12.07 6.12 21.35
CA ARG A 219 12.03 7.20 22.32
C ARG A 219 13.38 7.31 23.05
N PRO A 220 13.80 8.52 23.46
CA PRO A 220 15.03 8.71 24.23
C PRO A 220 15.08 7.93 25.55
N ASP A 221 13.91 7.64 26.12
CA ASP A 221 13.73 6.92 27.40
C ASP A 221 13.44 5.42 27.23
N ALA A 222 13.46 4.89 26.01
CA ALA A 222 13.22 3.47 25.74
C ALA A 222 14.31 2.60 26.39
N SER A 223 13.93 1.76 27.36
CA SER A 223 14.84 0.86 28.06
C SER A 223 14.89 -0.51 27.42
N ASP A 224 15.97 -1.26 27.68
CA ASP A 224 16.06 -2.66 27.26
C ASP A 224 14.92 -3.51 27.81
N GLU A 225 14.42 -3.18 29.00
CA GLU A 225 13.30 -3.88 29.60
C GLU A 225 12.00 -3.64 28.82
N THR A 226 11.68 -2.39 28.46
CA THR A 226 10.46 -2.09 27.69
C THR A 226 10.55 -2.66 26.28
N ILE A 227 11.72 -2.56 25.63
CA ILE A 227 11.99 -3.17 24.33
C ILE A 227 11.78 -4.69 24.41
N ASN A 228 12.29 -5.37 25.45
CA ASN A 228 12.20 -6.83 25.59
C ASN A 228 10.78 -7.36 25.81
N ARG A 229 9.83 -6.50 26.21
CA ARG A 229 8.40 -6.83 26.36
C ARG A 229 7.62 -6.74 25.05
N LEU A 230 8.19 -6.17 23.99
CA LEU A 230 7.54 -6.11 22.68
C LEU A 230 7.44 -7.49 22.03
N PRO A 231 6.43 -7.73 21.17
CA PRO A 231 6.38 -8.92 20.33
C PRO A 231 7.66 -9.08 19.49
N ALA A 232 7.98 -10.32 19.11
CA ALA A 232 9.28 -10.68 18.55
C ALA A 232 9.72 -9.77 17.38
N PHE A 233 8.83 -9.54 16.41
CA PHE A 233 9.07 -8.66 15.27
C PHE A 233 9.46 -7.23 15.68
N PHE A 234 8.65 -6.58 16.52
CA PHE A 234 8.89 -5.20 16.97
C PHE A 234 10.08 -5.08 17.91
N ASN A 235 10.39 -6.12 18.69
CA ASN A 235 11.61 -6.16 19.49
C ASN A 235 12.86 -6.17 18.60
N VAL A 236 12.89 -7.01 17.56
CA VAL A 236 14.00 -7.08 16.62
C VAL A 236 14.16 -5.73 15.90
N LEU A 237 13.04 -5.14 15.48
CA LEU A 237 13.03 -3.79 14.89
C LEU A 237 13.63 -2.75 15.85
N ALA A 238 13.11 -2.67 17.08
CA ALA A 238 13.60 -1.75 18.11
C ALA A 238 15.11 -1.94 18.37
N LYS A 239 15.56 -3.18 18.54
CA LYS A 239 16.99 -3.49 18.75
C LYS A 239 17.87 -3.13 17.56
N SER A 240 17.36 -3.25 16.33
CA SER A 240 18.11 -2.85 15.13
C SER A 240 18.33 -1.33 15.07
N LEU A 241 17.33 -0.56 15.50
CA LEU A 241 17.43 0.89 15.61
C LEU A 241 18.35 1.30 16.78
N GLN A 242 18.18 0.67 17.94
CA GLN A 242 19.02 0.93 19.13
C GLN A 242 20.51 0.69 18.85
N SER A 243 20.83 -0.34 18.07
CA SER A 243 22.21 -0.79 17.83
C SER A 243 22.80 -0.28 16.51
N ASN A 244 22.09 0.58 15.78
CA ASN A 244 22.47 1.07 14.45
C ASN A 244 22.79 -0.06 13.44
N THR A 245 22.05 -1.17 13.51
CA THR A 245 22.17 -2.31 12.57
C THR A 245 21.05 -2.35 11.55
N TYR A 246 20.11 -1.40 11.60
CA TYR A 246 19.11 -1.20 10.55
C TYR A 246 19.81 -0.96 9.19
N PRO A 247 19.40 -1.61 8.09
CA PRO A 247 20.09 -1.49 6.79
C PRO A 247 20.11 -0.05 6.26
N GLU A 248 21.24 0.65 6.43
CA GLU A 248 21.34 2.09 6.17
C GLU A 248 21.01 2.47 4.72
N ALA A 249 21.54 1.72 3.75
CA ALA A 249 21.29 1.95 2.32
C ALA A 249 19.81 1.76 1.92
N GLU A 250 19.01 1.10 2.76
CA GLU A 250 17.60 0.83 2.52
C GLU A 250 16.67 1.82 3.24
N LYS A 251 17.16 2.55 4.25
CA LYS A 251 16.35 3.49 5.04
C LYS A 251 15.61 4.50 4.16
N ARG A 252 16.28 5.00 3.10
CA ARG A 252 15.71 5.93 2.10
C ARG A 252 14.39 5.44 1.50
N PHE A 253 14.23 4.13 1.34
CA PHE A 253 13.04 3.49 0.76
C PHE A 253 12.08 3.00 1.84
N ARG A 254 12.63 2.41 2.90
CA ARG A 254 11.85 1.80 3.98
C ARG A 254 11.14 2.81 4.87
N ILE A 255 11.72 3.97 5.13
CA ILE A 255 11.17 4.98 6.04
C ILE A 255 11.05 6.29 5.26
N GLN A 256 9.83 6.68 4.92
CA GLN A 256 9.58 7.91 4.15
C GLN A 256 8.36 8.67 4.67
N SER A 257 8.34 9.97 4.39
CA SER A 257 7.16 10.81 4.56
C SER A 257 6.61 11.17 3.18
N TYR A 258 5.35 10.87 2.95
CA TYR A 258 4.68 11.03 1.67
C TYR A 258 3.71 12.22 1.74
N GLN A 259 3.88 13.17 0.82
CA GLN A 259 3.03 14.36 0.73
C GLN A 259 1.72 14.05 -0.02
N ALA A 260 0.70 14.87 0.23
CA ALA A 260 -0.54 14.82 -0.53
C ALA A 260 -0.33 15.35 -1.95
N TYR A 261 -1.03 14.74 -2.90
CA TYR A 261 -1.11 15.22 -4.28
C TYR A 261 -2.53 15.59 -4.66
N SER A 262 -2.68 16.40 -5.70
CA SER A 262 -3.98 16.79 -6.21
C SER A 262 -4.72 15.60 -6.84
N VAL A 263 -6.06 15.59 -6.75
CA VAL A 263 -6.91 14.58 -7.42
C VAL A 263 -6.90 14.79 -8.94
N PRO A 264 -6.37 13.85 -9.75
CA PRO A 264 -6.21 14.06 -11.18
C PRO A 264 -7.50 14.35 -11.96
N GLU A 265 -8.59 13.69 -11.60
CA GLU A 265 -9.90 13.80 -12.26
C GLU A 265 -10.49 15.20 -12.06
N TYR A 266 -10.49 15.70 -10.81
CA TYR A 266 -10.98 17.04 -10.49
C TYR A 266 -10.21 18.12 -11.27
N TRP A 267 -8.88 18.04 -11.30
CA TRP A 267 -8.07 19.02 -12.00
C TRP A 267 -8.14 18.86 -13.51
N GLY A 268 -8.21 17.64 -14.03
CA GLY A 268 -8.42 17.40 -15.45
C GLY A 268 -9.72 18.01 -15.96
N ASP A 269 -10.83 17.82 -15.24
CA ASP A 269 -12.12 18.43 -15.56
C ASP A 269 -12.06 19.96 -15.47
N LYS A 270 -11.49 20.49 -14.39
CA LYS A 270 -11.38 21.94 -14.13
C LYS A 270 -10.51 22.65 -15.16
N LEU A 271 -9.39 22.04 -15.55
CA LEU A 271 -8.39 22.59 -16.47
C LEU A 271 -8.64 22.18 -17.93
N ARG A 272 -9.59 21.28 -18.18
CA ARG A 272 -9.90 20.69 -19.49
C ARG A 272 -8.70 19.98 -20.12
N THR A 273 -7.99 19.20 -19.31
CA THR A 273 -6.90 18.34 -19.73
C THR A 273 -7.28 16.88 -19.57
N ASN A 274 -6.53 15.98 -20.21
CA ASN A 274 -6.52 14.58 -19.76
C ASN A 274 -6.05 14.53 -18.29
N TYR A 275 -6.43 13.44 -17.61
CA TYR A 275 -6.12 13.28 -16.19
C TYR A 275 -4.63 12.99 -16.02
N TYR A 276 -3.98 13.67 -15.07
CA TYR A 276 -2.59 13.41 -14.70
C TYR A 276 -2.48 12.12 -13.87
N SER A 277 -1.29 11.74 -13.43
CA SER A 277 -1.10 10.44 -12.77
C SER A 277 -1.52 10.46 -11.30
N PRO A 278 -2.13 9.36 -10.82
CA PRO A 278 -2.30 9.13 -9.39
C PRO A 278 -1.02 8.62 -8.70
N LEU A 279 0.00 8.18 -9.45
CA LEU A 279 1.18 7.46 -8.93
C LEU A 279 2.33 8.39 -8.45
N CYS A 280 2.00 9.54 -7.86
CA CYS A 280 2.98 10.60 -7.57
C CYS A 280 3.95 10.28 -6.41
N ASN A 281 3.69 9.23 -5.63
CA ASN A 281 4.48 8.81 -4.47
C ASN A 281 5.01 7.36 -4.64
N PRO A 282 6.05 7.13 -5.47
CA PRO A 282 6.71 5.83 -5.53
C PRO A 282 7.45 5.52 -4.22
N THR A 283 7.32 4.27 -3.74
CA THR A 283 7.94 3.85 -2.47
C THR A 283 9.36 3.28 -2.63
N GLY A 284 9.63 2.64 -3.76
CA GLY A 284 10.82 1.80 -3.96
C GLY A 284 10.74 0.45 -3.27
N ILE A 285 9.55 0.08 -2.79
CA ILE A 285 9.23 -1.24 -2.25
C ILE A 285 8.52 -2.05 -3.32
N ILE A 286 8.93 -3.30 -3.45
CA ILE A 286 8.34 -4.29 -4.35
C ILE A 286 7.80 -5.49 -3.56
N THR A 287 6.80 -6.15 -4.12
CA THR A 287 6.20 -7.34 -3.51
C THR A 287 5.79 -8.36 -4.56
N ASN A 288 5.75 -9.64 -4.17
CA ASN A 288 5.19 -10.71 -5.00
C ASN A 288 3.71 -10.96 -4.69
N ALA A 289 3.03 -11.65 -5.60
CA ALA A 289 1.65 -12.08 -5.39
C ALA A 289 1.53 -12.98 -4.15
N GLY A 290 0.55 -12.72 -3.30
CA GLY A 290 0.28 -13.46 -2.07
C GLY A 290 1.25 -13.19 -0.92
N GLU A 291 2.27 -12.36 -1.13
CA GLU A 291 3.27 -12.02 -0.11
C GLU A 291 2.62 -11.13 0.96
N GLU A 292 2.45 -11.68 2.18
CA GLU A 292 2.02 -10.88 3.32
C GLU A 292 3.11 -9.87 3.71
N MET A 293 2.69 -8.68 4.13
CA MET A 293 3.57 -7.64 4.60
C MET A 293 2.97 -6.89 5.78
N VAL A 294 3.86 -6.38 6.64
CA VAL A 294 3.55 -5.41 7.69
C VAL A 294 3.99 -4.02 7.23
N VAL A 295 3.07 -3.07 7.30
CA VAL A 295 3.27 -1.65 7.00
C VAL A 295 2.86 -0.83 8.21
N LEU A 296 3.75 0.05 8.66
CA LEU A 296 3.51 0.90 9.84
C LEU A 296 3.31 2.33 9.36
N ALA A 297 2.16 2.92 9.65
CA ALA A 297 1.83 4.28 9.20
C ALA A 297 1.56 5.19 10.40
N ASP A 298 1.97 6.44 10.29
CA ASP A 298 1.68 7.48 11.27
C ASP A 298 1.42 8.82 10.57
N GLY A 299 0.61 9.66 11.22
CA GLY A 299 0.27 10.99 10.74
C GLY A 299 -0.81 11.05 9.67
N ILE A 300 -1.56 9.96 9.42
CA ILE A 300 -2.77 10.01 8.57
C ILE A 300 -3.78 10.95 9.25
N PRO A 301 -4.16 12.08 8.64
CA PRO A 301 -5.10 13.01 9.27
C PRO A 301 -6.49 12.38 9.40
N GLN A 302 -7.24 12.81 10.41
CA GLN A 302 -8.61 12.36 10.62
C GLN A 302 -9.46 12.68 9.38
N GLY A 303 -10.25 11.70 8.92
CA GLY A 303 -11.12 11.84 7.75
C GLY A 303 -10.39 11.72 6.41
N GLU A 304 -9.07 11.58 6.38
CA GLU A 304 -8.30 11.40 5.14
C GLU A 304 -8.07 9.92 4.85
N SER A 305 -8.23 9.54 3.58
CA SER A 305 -7.98 8.18 3.13
C SER A 305 -6.65 8.09 2.38
N ILE A 306 -5.83 7.13 2.80
CA ILE A 306 -4.54 6.80 2.16
C ILE A 306 -4.51 5.30 1.88
N SER A 307 -3.95 4.92 0.75
CA SER A 307 -3.76 3.52 0.37
C SER A 307 -2.37 3.27 -0.20
N LEU A 308 -1.98 2.00 -0.24
CA LEU A 308 -0.92 1.51 -1.11
C LEU A 308 -1.55 0.88 -2.34
N ARG A 309 -1.03 1.26 -3.51
CA ARG A 309 -1.35 0.63 -4.78
C ARG A 309 -0.18 -0.22 -5.27
N CYS A 310 -0.43 -1.49 -5.55
CA CYS A 310 0.50 -2.42 -6.17
C CYS A 310 0.30 -2.44 -7.69
N CYS A 311 1.23 -1.82 -8.42
CA CYS A 311 1.22 -1.77 -9.88
C CYS A 311 2.16 -2.84 -10.45
N SER A 312 1.60 -3.81 -11.16
CA SER A 312 2.34 -4.97 -11.69
C SER A 312 3.24 -4.66 -12.87
N ASP A 313 2.90 -3.63 -13.63
CA ASP A 313 3.59 -3.27 -14.85
C ASP A 313 3.87 -1.77 -14.87
N LEU A 314 4.17 -1.21 -16.03
CA LEU A 314 4.61 0.18 -16.19
C LEU A 314 3.52 1.22 -15.91
N GLY A 315 2.26 0.86 -15.69
CA GLY A 315 1.14 1.80 -15.74
C GLY A 315 0.44 2.01 -14.42
N PRO A 316 -0.62 2.83 -14.43
CA PRO A 316 -1.35 3.22 -13.24
C PRO A 316 -2.30 2.15 -12.71
N ASP A 317 -2.58 1.10 -13.49
CA ASP A 317 -3.40 -0.02 -13.04
C ASP A 317 -2.71 -0.77 -11.90
N GLY A 318 -3.49 -1.08 -10.87
CA GLY A 318 -2.97 -1.72 -9.69
C GLY A 318 -4.05 -2.06 -8.69
N GLU A 319 -3.69 -2.92 -7.76
CA GLU A 319 -4.54 -3.32 -6.66
C GLU A 319 -4.27 -2.43 -5.45
N GLU A 320 -5.32 -2.02 -4.72
CA GLU A 320 -5.19 -1.14 -3.57
C GLU A 320 -5.40 -1.82 -2.22
N ARG A 321 -4.70 -1.30 -1.21
CA ARG A 321 -4.88 -1.61 0.22
C ARG A 321 -4.88 -0.32 1.00
N PHE A 322 -6.03 0.02 1.60
CA PHE A 322 -6.15 1.17 2.46
C PHE A 322 -5.33 1.01 3.73
N LEU A 323 -4.71 2.10 4.17
CA LEU A 323 -3.93 2.16 5.41
C LEU A 323 -4.73 2.83 6.53
N LYS A 324 -4.41 2.44 7.77
CA LYS A 324 -4.74 3.15 9.01
C LYS A 324 -3.44 3.52 9.76
N ASN A 325 -3.52 4.51 10.65
CA ASN A 325 -2.43 4.77 11.59
C ASN A 325 -2.17 3.51 12.43
N GLY A 326 -0.90 3.18 12.70
CA GLY A 326 -0.52 1.95 13.37
C GLY A 326 -0.15 0.82 12.43
N ILE A 327 -0.35 -0.40 12.92
CA ILE A 327 -0.01 -1.63 12.22
C ILE A 327 -1.04 -1.97 11.15
N ASN A 328 -0.56 -2.16 9.92
CA ASN A 328 -1.32 -2.70 8.81
C ASN A 328 -0.67 -4.02 8.39
N LYS A 329 -1.46 -5.08 8.21
CA LYS A 329 -0.97 -6.38 7.70
C LYS A 329 -1.91 -6.92 6.64
N PHE A 330 -1.39 -7.15 5.44
CA PHE A 330 -2.14 -7.63 4.28
C PHE A 330 -1.20 -8.20 3.21
N SER A 331 -1.77 -8.78 2.16
CA SER A 331 -1.07 -9.14 0.93
C SER A 331 -1.79 -8.57 -0.30
N PHE A 332 -1.11 -8.55 -1.45
CA PHE A 332 -1.70 -8.25 -2.75
C PHE A 332 -1.88 -9.55 -3.55
N SER A 333 -2.92 -9.63 -4.37
CA SER A 333 -3.14 -10.73 -5.31
C SER A 333 -2.16 -10.72 -6.49
N ARG A 334 -1.48 -9.58 -6.73
CA ARG A 334 -0.55 -9.36 -7.82
C ARG A 334 0.82 -8.89 -7.31
N ALA A 335 1.88 -9.29 -8.01
CA ALA A 335 3.23 -8.77 -7.78
C ALA A 335 3.37 -7.37 -8.37
N GLY A 336 4.26 -6.52 -7.85
CA GLY A 336 4.45 -5.19 -8.41
C GLY A 336 5.21 -4.19 -7.55
N ASN A 337 5.20 -2.94 -8.02
CA ASN A 337 5.74 -1.78 -7.34
C ASN A 337 4.67 -1.13 -6.46
N LEU A 338 5.05 -0.74 -5.25
CA LEU A 338 4.14 -0.04 -4.35
C LEU A 338 4.23 1.47 -4.51
N PHE A 339 3.06 2.10 -4.61
CA PHE A 339 2.88 3.56 -4.61
C PHE A 339 1.94 3.95 -3.48
N VAL A 340 2.20 5.07 -2.82
CA VAL A 340 1.26 5.65 -1.85
C VAL A 340 0.25 6.52 -2.60
N ILE A 341 -1.03 6.21 -2.46
CA ILE A 341 -2.10 7.06 -2.97
C ILE A 341 -2.58 7.92 -1.80
N TYR A 342 -2.23 9.21 -1.86
CA TYR A 342 -2.64 10.21 -0.89
C TYR A 342 -3.04 11.47 -1.65
N GLN A 343 -4.35 11.65 -1.83
CA GLN A 343 -4.89 12.65 -2.73
C GLN A 343 -5.88 13.58 -2.04
N LYS A 344 -5.85 14.87 -2.41
CA LYS A 344 -6.80 15.88 -1.99
C LYS A 344 -7.14 16.81 -3.15
N LEU A 345 -8.35 17.39 -3.18
CA LEU A 345 -8.69 18.37 -4.21
C LEU A 345 -7.70 19.55 -4.22
N ASP A 346 -7.36 20.04 -3.02
CA ASP A 346 -6.28 20.99 -2.79
C ASP A 346 -5.32 20.39 -1.75
N PRO A 347 -4.12 19.94 -2.15
CA PRO A 347 -3.17 19.29 -1.25
C PRO A 347 -2.35 20.29 -0.42
N ARG A 348 -2.50 21.60 -0.62
CA ARG A 348 -1.71 22.60 0.12
C ARG A 348 -2.03 22.52 1.61
N GLY A 349 -0.97 22.58 2.43
CA GLY A 349 -1.10 22.55 3.88
C GLY A 349 -1.42 21.16 4.46
N MET A 350 -1.64 20.14 3.63
CA MET A 350 -1.81 18.77 4.10
C MET A 350 -0.49 18.26 4.70
N PRO A 351 -0.50 17.67 5.90
CA PRO A 351 0.71 17.11 6.48
C PRO A 351 1.14 15.87 5.68
N ALA A 352 2.45 15.63 5.63
CA ALA A 352 2.99 14.41 5.07
C ALA A 352 2.73 13.24 6.03
N VAL A 353 2.51 12.06 5.45
CA VAL A 353 2.26 10.82 6.21
C VAL A 353 3.50 9.95 6.21
N LYS A 354 3.91 9.54 7.41
CA LYS A 354 5.11 8.74 7.62
C LYS A 354 4.76 7.26 7.49
N ILE A 355 5.36 6.59 6.52
CA ILE A 355 5.14 5.16 6.28
C ILE A 355 6.48 4.43 6.36
N HIS A 356 6.47 3.34 7.12
CA HIS A 356 7.59 2.47 7.35
C HIS A 356 7.28 1.05 6.87
N PHE A 357 8.18 0.51 6.06
CA PHE A 357 8.25 -0.88 5.62
C PHE A 357 9.46 -1.56 6.30
N PRO A 358 9.32 -2.04 7.55
CA PRO A 358 10.46 -2.59 8.28
C PRO A 358 11.06 -3.79 7.55
N PRO A 359 12.37 -4.07 7.72
CA PRO A 359 12.96 -5.33 7.28
C PRO A 359 12.17 -6.50 7.88
N GLN A 360 11.60 -7.32 7.02
CA GLN A 360 10.61 -8.31 7.39
C GLN A 360 10.78 -9.58 6.59
N TYR A 361 10.48 -10.71 7.23
CA TYR A 361 10.72 -12.03 6.65
C TYR A 361 9.55 -12.95 6.96
N VAL A 362 9.37 -13.98 6.13
CA VAL A 362 8.61 -15.19 6.49
C VAL A 362 9.58 -16.35 6.33
N GLU A 363 9.83 -17.07 7.43
CA GLU A 363 10.94 -18.01 7.53
C GLU A 363 12.29 -17.35 7.19
N ILE A 364 12.81 -17.57 5.98
CA ILE A 364 14.09 -17.02 5.49
C ILE A 364 13.91 -16.06 4.30
N THR A 365 12.70 -15.92 3.78
CA THR A 365 12.41 -15.11 2.60
C THR A 365 12.07 -13.69 3.02
N GLU A 366 12.79 -12.71 2.45
CA GLU A 366 12.49 -11.29 2.68
C GLU A 366 11.19 -10.91 1.97
N HIS A 367 10.27 -10.29 2.71
CA HIS A 367 9.01 -9.73 2.19
C HIS A 367 9.09 -8.19 2.16
N ALA A 368 8.24 -7.54 1.37
CA ALA A 368 8.23 -6.10 1.13
C ALA A 368 9.64 -5.56 0.87
N ARG A 369 10.29 -6.16 -0.14
CA ARG A 369 11.71 -5.97 -0.43
C ARG A 369 11.96 -4.55 -0.93
N VAL A 370 13.10 -3.97 -0.54
CA VAL A 370 13.59 -2.77 -1.21
C VAL A 370 14.02 -3.14 -2.63
N GLY A 371 13.35 -2.53 -3.59
CA GLY A 371 13.55 -2.76 -5.02
C GLY A 371 14.75 -2.01 -5.60
N PHE A 372 15.27 -0.97 -4.92
CA PHE A 372 16.30 -0.05 -5.47
C PHE A 372 15.95 0.49 -6.85
N ASN A 373 14.67 0.63 -7.13
CA ASN A 373 14.13 0.88 -8.46
C ASN A 373 13.34 2.18 -8.55
N VAL A 374 13.68 3.14 -7.68
CA VAL A 374 13.15 4.50 -7.69
C VAL A 374 14.32 5.46 -7.56
N TRP A 375 14.36 6.47 -8.41
CA TRP A 375 15.25 7.62 -8.28
C TRP A 375 14.42 8.90 -8.38
N ASP A 376 14.59 9.80 -7.41
CA ASP A 376 13.87 11.06 -7.29
C ASP A 376 14.83 12.24 -7.42
N LEU A 377 14.58 13.12 -8.38
CA LEU A 377 15.39 14.31 -8.67
C LEU A 377 15.57 15.20 -7.45
N THR A 378 14.53 15.32 -6.61
CA THR A 378 14.52 16.21 -5.45
C THR A 378 15.21 15.61 -4.23
N VAL A 379 15.36 14.28 -4.19
CA VAL A 379 15.93 13.57 -3.05
C VAL A 379 17.32 13.02 -3.35
N ASP A 380 17.47 12.26 -4.44
CA ASP A 380 18.69 11.54 -4.79
C ASP A 380 19.68 12.41 -5.58
N LYS A 381 19.19 13.39 -6.37
CA LYS A 381 19.91 14.54 -6.95
C LYS A 381 21.12 14.26 -7.85
N THR A 382 21.61 13.03 -7.94
CA THR A 382 22.90 12.71 -8.58
C THR A 382 22.80 11.52 -9.51
N ASP A 383 23.57 11.57 -10.60
CA ASP A 383 23.67 10.46 -11.55
C ASP A 383 24.34 9.23 -10.93
N ASP A 384 25.25 9.42 -9.97
CA ASP A 384 25.96 8.31 -9.34
C ASP A 384 25.03 7.46 -8.47
N LEU A 385 24.11 8.09 -7.72
CA LEU A 385 23.07 7.34 -6.99
C LEU A 385 22.12 6.62 -7.95
N PHE A 386 21.74 7.24 -9.07
CA PHE A 386 20.96 6.54 -10.09
C PHE A 386 21.70 5.29 -10.61
N ARG A 387 22.99 5.43 -10.96
CA ARG A 387 23.82 4.31 -11.42
C ARG A 387 23.99 3.24 -10.34
N GLU A 388 24.05 3.61 -9.07
CA GLU A 388 24.04 2.67 -7.97
C GLU A 388 22.72 1.90 -7.89
N TYR A 389 21.60 2.61 -7.88
CA TYR A 389 20.26 2.03 -7.75
C TYR A 389 19.94 1.12 -8.92
N ILE A 390 20.13 1.57 -10.16
CA ILE A 390 19.82 0.76 -11.35
C ILE A 390 20.63 -0.53 -11.41
N ARG A 391 21.88 -0.55 -10.90
CA ARG A 391 22.67 -1.78 -10.78
C ARG A 391 22.10 -2.73 -9.73
N LYS A 392 21.59 -2.21 -8.61
CA LYS A 392 21.00 -2.98 -7.50
C LYS A 392 19.51 -3.31 -7.69
N ALA A 393 18.87 -2.73 -8.72
CA ALA A 393 17.44 -2.83 -8.93
C ALA A 393 17.00 -4.30 -9.06
N LYS A 394 15.98 -4.66 -8.27
CA LYS A 394 15.44 -6.03 -8.16
C LYS A 394 14.20 -6.20 -9.04
N SER A 395 13.98 -7.41 -9.53
CA SER A 395 12.78 -7.81 -10.26
C SER A 395 11.68 -8.33 -9.33
N VAL A 396 10.45 -8.26 -9.81
CA VAL A 396 9.34 -9.09 -9.36
C VAL A 396 9.02 -10.14 -10.42
N THR A 397 8.53 -11.31 -9.99
CA THR A 397 8.08 -12.34 -10.92
C THR A 397 6.60 -12.11 -11.23
N LEU A 398 6.29 -11.82 -12.48
CA LEU A 398 4.94 -11.61 -12.99
C LEU A 398 4.71 -12.54 -14.18
N ASP A 399 3.63 -13.33 -14.14
CA ASP A 399 3.24 -14.26 -15.20
C ASP A 399 4.37 -15.22 -15.65
N GLY A 400 5.22 -15.64 -14.71
CA GLY A 400 6.35 -16.53 -14.97
C GLY A 400 7.58 -15.85 -15.57
N SER A 401 7.59 -14.52 -15.65
CA SER A 401 8.73 -13.72 -16.13
C SER A 401 9.19 -12.69 -15.09
N ASP A 402 10.49 -12.52 -14.95
CA ASP A 402 11.04 -11.47 -14.09
C ASP A 402 11.00 -10.12 -14.80
N LYS A 403 10.27 -9.17 -14.21
CA LYS A 403 10.22 -7.78 -14.69
C LYS A 403 10.85 -6.85 -13.68
N CYS A 404 11.77 -6.00 -14.13
CA CYS A 404 12.35 -4.93 -13.34
C CYS A 404 11.89 -3.59 -13.91
N VAL A 405 10.78 -3.08 -13.39
CA VAL A 405 10.30 -1.72 -13.66
C VAL A 405 11.05 -0.76 -12.74
N PHE A 406 11.59 0.30 -13.32
CA PHE A 406 12.31 1.36 -12.62
C PHE A 406 11.57 2.67 -12.80
N VAL A 407 11.48 3.45 -11.72
CA VAL A 407 10.75 4.71 -11.64
C VAL A 407 11.73 5.88 -11.56
N LEU A 408 11.57 6.86 -12.44
CA LEU A 408 12.26 8.15 -12.34
C LEU A 408 11.24 9.23 -11.99
N LYS A 409 11.47 9.95 -10.90
CA LYS A 409 10.58 11.01 -10.45
C LYS A 409 11.26 12.38 -10.57
N GLY A 410 10.66 13.25 -11.37
CA GLY A 410 11.00 14.67 -11.48
C GLY A 410 10.09 15.52 -10.58
N ARG A 411 10.12 16.84 -10.80
CA ARG A 411 9.27 17.81 -10.12
C ARG A 411 7.86 17.89 -10.71
N LYS A 412 7.72 17.61 -12.01
CA LYS A 412 6.46 17.70 -12.77
C LYS A 412 6.15 16.42 -13.55
N ILE A 413 7.11 15.50 -13.67
CA ILE A 413 7.00 14.28 -14.47
C ILE A 413 7.42 13.03 -13.69
N LEU A 414 6.83 11.89 -14.04
CA LEU A 414 7.14 10.56 -13.55
C LEU A 414 7.40 9.65 -14.76
N PHE A 415 8.47 8.87 -14.75
CA PHE A 415 8.69 7.79 -15.72
C PHE A 415 8.60 6.45 -15.03
N THR A 416 7.96 5.49 -15.69
CA THR A 416 8.08 4.07 -15.42
C THR A 416 8.60 3.41 -16.71
N ALA A 417 9.75 2.77 -16.60
CA ALA A 417 10.39 2.10 -17.73
C ALA A 417 11.02 0.79 -17.28
N LEU A 418 11.27 -0.12 -18.23
CA LEU A 418 12.09 -1.29 -17.94
C LEU A 418 13.52 -0.85 -17.62
N LYS A 419 14.12 -1.47 -16.60
CA LYS A 419 15.51 -1.24 -16.19
C LYS A 419 16.47 -1.23 -17.37
N ASP A 420 16.39 -2.24 -18.24
CA ASP A 420 17.34 -2.43 -19.35
C ASP A 420 17.28 -1.27 -20.35
N LEU A 421 16.10 -0.70 -20.58
CA LEU A 421 15.95 0.49 -21.41
C LEU A 421 16.71 1.68 -20.82
N LEU A 422 16.49 1.96 -19.54
CA LEU A 422 17.15 3.09 -18.85
C LEU A 422 18.65 2.89 -18.73
N GLN A 423 19.10 1.67 -18.46
CA GLN A 423 20.52 1.33 -18.37
C GLN A 423 21.22 1.53 -19.72
N ASN A 424 20.58 1.14 -20.82
CA ASN A 424 21.11 1.40 -22.15
C ASN A 424 21.14 2.88 -22.49
N GLN A 425 20.11 3.66 -22.12
CA GLN A 425 20.13 5.10 -22.32
C GLN A 425 21.31 5.76 -21.57
N ASP A 426 21.56 5.41 -20.30
CA ASP A 426 22.70 5.97 -19.54
C ASP A 426 24.05 5.62 -20.19
N ASN A 427 24.24 4.35 -20.58
CA ASN A 427 25.49 3.87 -21.16
C ASN A 427 25.84 4.56 -22.50
N PHE A 428 24.85 4.79 -23.36
CA PHE A 428 25.08 5.26 -24.74
C PHE A 428 24.89 6.76 -24.93
N LYS A 429 24.03 7.42 -24.15
CA LYS A 429 23.75 8.86 -24.32
C LYS A 429 24.65 9.75 -23.48
N GLN A 430 25.16 9.26 -22.36
CA GLN A 430 26.09 9.96 -21.45
C GLN A 430 25.63 11.38 -21.01
N TYR A 431 24.34 11.69 -21.11
CA TYR A 431 23.81 13.01 -20.74
C TYR A 431 23.51 13.13 -19.24
N GLY A 432 23.38 12.00 -18.54
CA GLY A 432 23.00 11.93 -17.13
C GLY A 432 21.49 11.96 -16.92
N VAL A 433 21.02 11.24 -15.90
CA VAL A 433 19.59 11.20 -15.54
C VAL A 433 19.14 12.54 -14.97
N VAL A 434 20.01 13.24 -14.24
CA VAL A 434 19.68 14.55 -13.63
C VAL A 434 19.27 15.54 -14.71
N ARG A 435 20.16 15.77 -15.68
CA ARG A 435 19.85 16.69 -16.78
C ARG A 435 18.69 16.19 -17.64
N GLY A 436 18.57 14.88 -17.82
CA GLY A 436 17.46 14.27 -18.54
C GLY A 436 16.11 14.62 -17.91
N MET A 437 15.99 14.42 -16.60
CA MET A 437 14.78 14.71 -15.84
C MET A 437 14.50 16.21 -15.74
N GLU A 438 15.52 17.05 -15.54
CA GLU A 438 15.37 18.52 -15.56
C GLU A 438 14.83 19.01 -16.91
N ARG A 439 15.30 18.44 -18.02
CA ARG A 439 14.81 18.78 -19.35
C ARG A 439 13.33 18.44 -19.53
N TRP A 440 12.90 17.29 -19.03
CA TRP A 440 11.49 16.91 -19.06
C TRP A 440 10.64 17.78 -18.15
N ASP A 441 11.09 18.08 -16.93
CA ASP A 441 10.40 19.01 -16.04
C ASP A 441 10.21 20.38 -16.72
N ASN A 442 11.26 20.93 -17.34
CA ASN A 442 11.17 22.22 -18.04
C ASN A 442 10.21 22.17 -19.23
N LEU A 443 10.12 21.04 -19.93
CA LEU A 443 9.13 20.86 -21.00
C LEU A 443 7.71 20.96 -20.44
N ILE A 444 7.44 20.29 -19.32
CA ILE A 444 6.12 20.36 -18.68
C ILE A 444 5.84 21.77 -18.16
N ASP A 445 6.83 22.46 -17.59
CA ASP A 445 6.68 23.86 -17.18
C ASP A 445 6.26 24.75 -18.36
N TRP A 446 6.90 24.62 -19.53
CA TRP A 446 6.53 25.40 -20.72
C TRP A 446 5.13 25.08 -21.25
N GLU A 447 4.72 23.81 -21.23
CA GLU A 447 3.35 23.43 -21.62
C GLU A 447 2.31 23.99 -20.65
N GLN A 448 2.59 23.95 -19.35
CA GLN A 448 1.71 24.48 -18.31
C GLN A 448 1.59 26.01 -18.38
N GLU A 449 2.70 26.71 -18.65
CA GLU A 449 2.74 28.16 -18.87
C GLU A 449 1.92 28.56 -20.11
N LEU A 450 2.12 27.86 -21.23
CA LEU A 450 1.38 28.13 -22.48
C LEU A 450 -0.13 27.91 -22.30
N ALA A 451 -0.52 26.92 -21.50
CA ALA A 451 -1.91 26.64 -21.15
C ALA A 451 -2.48 27.52 -20.02
N ALA A 452 -1.65 28.39 -19.42
CA ALA A 452 -1.98 29.24 -18.26
C ALA A 452 -2.46 28.47 -17.02
N ILE A 453 -2.10 27.18 -16.91
CA ILE A 453 -2.43 26.32 -15.75
C ILE A 453 -1.30 26.31 -14.71
N ASP A 454 -0.15 26.89 -15.04
CA ASP A 454 0.95 27.19 -14.14
C ASP A 454 0.51 28.07 -12.95
N THR A 455 -0.53 28.89 -13.13
CA THR A 455 -1.18 29.65 -12.05
C THR A 455 -1.64 28.77 -10.87
N TYR A 456 -2.00 27.51 -11.11
CA TYR A 456 -2.36 26.53 -10.07
C TYR A 456 -1.21 25.61 -9.70
N SER A 457 -0.33 25.29 -10.67
CA SER A 457 0.78 24.37 -10.43
C SER A 457 1.95 25.01 -9.70
N ASN A 458 2.11 26.33 -9.80
CA ASN A 458 3.09 27.12 -9.07
C ASN A 458 2.67 27.38 -7.61
N THR A 459 1.36 27.43 -7.32
CA THR A 459 0.83 27.56 -5.96
C THR A 459 0.78 26.22 -5.22
N GLY A 460 0.89 25.10 -5.95
CA GLY A 460 0.79 23.75 -5.40
C GLY A 460 -0.64 23.22 -5.27
N GLU A 461 -1.64 23.97 -5.76
CA GLU A 461 -3.04 23.50 -5.83
C GLU A 461 -3.17 22.30 -6.76
N PHE A 462 -2.45 22.36 -7.88
CA PHE A 462 -2.32 21.30 -8.87
C PHE A 462 -0.88 20.81 -8.92
N ASN A 463 -0.57 19.74 -8.20
CA ASN A 463 0.80 19.20 -8.10
C ASN A 463 0.94 17.77 -8.64
N SER A 464 -0.11 17.18 -9.21
CA SER A 464 -0.05 15.86 -9.84
C SER A 464 1.00 15.84 -10.96
N LEU A 465 1.68 14.71 -11.10
CA LEU A 465 2.76 14.54 -12.08
C LEU A 465 2.22 14.00 -13.41
N MET A 466 2.78 14.47 -14.51
CA MET A 466 2.58 13.82 -15.81
C MET A 466 3.34 12.49 -15.80
N HIS A 467 2.69 11.39 -16.17
CA HIS A 467 3.32 10.06 -16.12
C HIS A 467 3.58 9.53 -17.51
N VAL A 468 4.83 9.16 -17.77
CA VAL A 468 5.29 8.52 -18.99
C VAL A 468 5.60 7.07 -18.73
N THR A 469 5.08 6.20 -19.59
CA THR A 469 5.27 4.75 -19.56
C THR A 469 5.89 4.28 -20.87
N THR A 470 6.54 3.12 -20.88
CA THR A 470 7.12 2.52 -22.10
C THR A 470 6.53 1.15 -22.44
N PHE A 471 5.19 1.02 -22.41
CA PHE A 471 4.45 -0.25 -22.49
C PHE A 471 4.44 -0.93 -23.85
N THR A 472 4.10 -0.16 -24.88
CA THR A 472 3.76 -0.69 -26.20
C THR A 472 4.48 0.08 -27.28
N ASP A 473 4.49 -0.48 -28.48
CA ASP A 473 4.89 0.26 -29.67
C ASP A 473 4.01 1.50 -29.86
N GLY A 474 4.61 2.57 -30.36
CA GLY A 474 3.92 3.83 -30.67
C GLY A 474 3.90 4.86 -29.55
N LEU A 475 3.48 6.08 -29.92
CA LEU A 475 3.36 7.23 -29.03
C LEU A 475 1.88 7.62 -28.94
N TYR A 476 1.32 7.64 -27.73
CA TYR A 476 -0.02 8.13 -27.48
C TYR A 476 -0.14 8.71 -26.08
N ALA A 477 -1.10 9.60 -25.88
CA ALA A 477 -1.48 10.15 -24.58
C ALA A 477 -2.94 9.80 -24.29
N THR A 478 -3.21 9.40 -23.05
CA THR A 478 -4.56 9.11 -22.56
C THR A 478 -4.69 9.61 -21.12
N ASN A 479 -5.83 9.38 -20.48
CA ASN A 479 -5.96 9.65 -19.06
C ASN A 479 -4.91 8.85 -18.27
N TYR A 480 -4.33 9.51 -17.27
CA TYR A 480 -3.33 9.02 -16.31
C TYR A 480 -1.91 8.85 -16.84
N TYR A 481 -1.69 8.64 -18.14
CA TYR A 481 -0.33 8.45 -18.67
C TYR A 481 -0.16 8.73 -20.18
N ILE A 482 1.10 8.92 -20.56
CA ILE A 482 1.60 8.97 -21.93
C ILE A 482 2.43 7.71 -22.18
N ASN A 483 2.12 6.96 -23.23
CA ASN A 483 2.98 5.88 -23.68
C ASN A 483 4.00 6.38 -24.70
N MET A 484 5.27 6.10 -24.46
CA MET A 484 6.33 6.21 -25.46
C MET A 484 6.79 4.82 -25.88
N ALA A 485 7.12 4.64 -27.15
CA ALA A 485 7.71 3.38 -27.60
C ALA A 485 8.97 3.07 -26.79
N ALA A 486 9.09 1.84 -26.30
CA ALA A 486 10.30 1.39 -25.57
C ALA A 486 11.58 1.54 -26.42
N GLY A 487 11.45 1.66 -27.74
CA GLY A 487 12.56 1.65 -28.68
C GLY A 487 13.18 0.27 -28.79
N ASP A 488 13.87 -0.01 -29.89
CA ASP A 488 14.54 -1.29 -30.05
C ASP A 488 15.84 -1.29 -29.23
N VAL A 489 15.81 -1.97 -28.09
CA VAL A 489 16.93 -2.13 -27.17
C VAL A 489 17.94 -3.17 -27.72
N SER A 490 17.56 -3.93 -28.77
CA SER A 490 18.33 -5.07 -29.28
C SER A 490 19.23 -4.76 -30.49
N THR A 491 19.12 -3.58 -31.11
CA THR A 491 19.81 -3.26 -32.37
C THR A 491 21.00 -2.30 -32.28
N LYS A 492 21.66 -2.14 -31.13
CA LYS A 492 22.94 -1.41 -31.06
C LYS A 492 24.01 -2.07 -30.22
#